data_AF-A0A0B7BQN4-F1
#
_entry.id   AF-A0A0B7BQN4-F1
#
_cell.length_a   1.000
_cell.length_b   1.000
_cell.length_c   1.000
_cell.angle_alpha   90.00
_cell.angle_beta   90.00
_cell.angle_gamma   90.00
#
_symmetry.space_group_name_H-M   'P 1'
#
loop_
_entity.id
_entity.type
_entity.pdbx_description
1 polymer ?
#
loop_
_entity_poly.entity_id
_entity_poly.type
_entity_poly.pdbx_seq_one_letter_code
_entity_poly.pdbx_strand_id
1 'polypeptide(L)'
;DYRRQARQKLLEYGIAAWSSASNKQFVKVSNSQNRAMRIITGAMKSTPIKAMETITGIQPMADRRDRKVLVLAEKLKRLNSHPMYERSKGFGRSRIQRT
;
A
#
# COMPACT_ATOMS: atom_id res chain seq x y z
N ASP A 1 2.98 -11.43 -16.34
CA ASP A 1 1.53 -11.17 -16.20
C ASP A 1 1.13 -9.70 -16.08
N TYR A 2 0.90 -9.03 -17.21
CA TYR A 2 0.38 -7.66 -17.28
C TYR A 2 -1.00 -7.49 -16.62
N ARG A 3 -1.86 -8.52 -16.69
CA ARG A 3 -3.22 -8.53 -16.11
C ARG A 3 -3.22 -8.52 -14.58
N ARG A 4 -2.21 -9.14 -13.93
CA ARG A 4 -2.04 -9.11 -12.46
C ARG A 4 -1.62 -7.72 -11.98
N GLN A 5 -0.74 -7.06 -12.75
CA GLN A 5 -0.32 -5.68 -12.50
C GLN A 5 -1.46 -4.68 -12.68
N ALA A 6 -2.31 -4.83 -13.70
CA ALA A 6 -3.37 -3.85 -13.99
C ALA A 6 -4.41 -3.73 -12.85
N ARG A 7 -4.86 -4.85 -12.26
CA ARG A 7 -5.80 -4.84 -11.10
C ARG A 7 -5.19 -4.24 -9.83
N GLN A 8 -3.88 -4.33 -9.65
CA GLN A 8 -3.18 -3.78 -8.48
C GLN A 8 -2.97 -2.26 -8.54
N LYS A 9 -3.00 -1.66 -9.74
CA LYS A 9 -2.56 -0.29 -10.00
C LYS A 9 -3.52 0.81 -9.52
N LEU A 10 -4.81 0.53 -9.31
CA LEU A 10 -5.79 1.59 -9.06
C LEU A 10 -5.56 2.33 -7.72
N LEU A 11 -5.35 1.58 -6.63
CA LEU A 11 -5.06 2.17 -5.31
C LEU A 11 -3.67 2.82 -5.26
N GLU A 12 -2.73 2.28 -6.03
CA GLU A 12 -1.35 2.76 -6.06
C GLU A 12 -1.20 4.08 -6.82
N TYR A 13 -2.11 4.38 -7.73
CA TYR A 13 -2.16 5.68 -8.42
C TYR A 13 -2.41 6.82 -7.43
N GLY A 14 -3.37 6.63 -6.51
CA GLY A 14 -3.73 7.60 -5.48
C GLY A 14 -2.81 7.59 -4.25
N ILE A 15 -1.57 7.12 -4.35
CA ILE A 15 -0.69 6.93 -3.18
C ILE A 15 -0.46 8.22 -2.39
N ALA A 16 -0.45 9.40 -3.02
CA ALA A 16 -0.30 10.67 -2.33
C ALA A 16 -1.42 10.88 -1.28
N ALA A 17 -2.67 10.59 -1.65
CA ALA A 17 -3.80 10.65 -0.72
C ALA A 17 -3.82 9.42 0.21
N TRP A 18 -3.63 8.22 -0.33
CA TRP A 18 -3.72 6.97 0.43
C TRP A 18 -2.61 6.83 1.49
N SER A 19 -1.44 7.43 1.27
CA SER A 19 -0.36 7.50 2.25
C SER A 19 -0.79 8.20 3.54
N SER A 20 -1.70 9.16 3.45
CA SER A 20 -2.23 9.92 4.60
C SER A 20 -3.38 9.24 5.32
N ALA A 21 -3.92 8.14 4.76
CA ALA A 21 -5.09 7.45 5.32
C ALA A 21 -4.78 6.78 6.66
N SER A 22 -5.80 6.73 7.53
CA SER A 22 -5.70 6.14 8.88
C SER A 22 -5.45 4.63 8.84
N ASN A 23 -4.82 4.11 9.90
CA ASN A 23 -4.62 2.66 10.06
C ASN A 23 -5.95 1.88 10.05
N LYS A 24 -7.02 2.46 10.62
CA LYS A 24 -8.36 1.83 10.63
C LYS A 24 -8.90 1.61 9.22
N GLN A 25 -8.75 2.60 8.33
CA GLN A 25 -9.16 2.48 6.93
C GLN A 25 -8.29 1.48 6.17
N PHE A 26 -6.98 1.48 6.43
CA PHE A 26 -6.06 0.50 5.83
C PHE A 26 -6.45 -0.95 6.17
N VAL A 27 -6.76 -1.23 7.45
CA VAL A 27 -7.19 -2.57 7.89
C VAL A 27 -8.48 -2.99 7.21
N LYS A 28 -9.47 -2.09 7.05
CA LYS A 28 -10.72 -2.39 6.35
C LYS A 28 -10.47 -2.82 4.90
N VAL A 29 -9.62 -2.09 4.17
CA VAL A 29 -9.28 -2.42 2.78
C VAL A 29 -8.51 -3.74 2.71
N SER A 30 -7.54 -3.96 3.59
CA SER A 30 -6.78 -5.21 3.67
C SER A 30 -7.69 -6.41 3.94
N ASN A 31 -8.65 -6.29 4.86
CA ASN A 31 -9.62 -7.35 5.14
C ASN A 31 -10.50 -7.68 3.93
N SER A 32 -10.92 -6.66 3.16
CA SER A 32 -11.66 -6.86 1.91
C SER A 32 -10.81 -7.62 0.88
N GLN A 33 -9.55 -7.23 0.69
CA GLN A 33 -8.62 -7.95 -0.19
C GLN A 33 -8.42 -9.41 0.28
N ASN A 34 -8.22 -9.64 1.57
CA ASN A 34 -8.06 -10.99 2.14
C ASN A 34 -9.29 -11.86 1.91
N ARG A 35 -10.49 -11.29 2.01
CA ARG A 35 -11.73 -12.01 1.71
C ARG A 35 -11.84 -12.33 0.23
N ALA A 36 -11.52 -11.38 -0.65
CA ALA A 36 -11.51 -11.60 -2.09
C ALA A 36 -10.51 -12.68 -2.50
N MET A 37 -9.30 -12.68 -1.91
CA MET A 37 -8.29 -13.72 -2.16
C MET A 37 -8.83 -15.11 -1.82
N ARG A 38 -9.52 -15.27 -0.68
CA ARG A 38 -10.14 -16.55 -0.29
C ARG A 38 -11.20 -17.01 -1.27
N ILE A 39 -12.04 -16.09 -1.77
CA ILE A 39 -13.08 -16.43 -2.76
C ILE A 39 -12.44 -16.90 -4.06
N ILE A 40 -11.40 -16.21 -4.53
CA ILE A 40 -10.70 -16.55 -5.78
C ILE A 40 -9.98 -17.90 -5.68
N THR A 41 -9.34 -18.20 -4.54
CA THR A 41 -8.56 -19.43 -4.35
C THR A 41 -9.37 -20.59 -3.81
N GLY A 42 -10.63 -20.38 -3.40
CA GLY A 42 -11.42 -21.36 -2.67
C GLY A 42 -10.86 -21.70 -1.28
N ALA A 43 -9.96 -20.86 -0.73
CA ALA A 43 -9.26 -21.18 0.51
C ALA A 43 -10.15 -21.03 1.76
N MET A 44 -10.08 -22.01 2.66
CA MET A 44 -10.80 -21.98 3.94
C MET A 44 -10.41 -20.76 4.78
N LYS A 45 -11.32 -20.28 5.65
CA LYS A 45 -11.08 -19.14 6.55
C LYS A 45 -9.86 -19.33 7.47
N SER A 46 -9.56 -20.58 7.86
CA SER A 46 -8.42 -20.95 8.70
C SER A 46 -7.06 -20.81 8.02
N THR A 47 -7.02 -20.70 6.68
CA THR A 47 -5.73 -20.60 5.97
C THR A 47 -5.05 -19.26 6.28
N PRO A 48 -3.74 -19.27 6.61
CA PRO A 48 -2.97 -18.06 6.88
C PRO A 48 -2.91 -17.12 5.67
N ILE A 49 -2.99 -15.81 5.91
CA ILE A 49 -2.93 -14.79 4.84
C ILE A 49 -1.63 -14.86 4.06
N LYS A 50 -0.50 -15.05 4.75
CA LYS A 50 0.83 -15.18 4.13
C LYS A 50 0.90 -16.33 3.13
N ALA A 51 0.24 -17.46 3.42
CA ALA A 51 0.16 -18.57 2.47
C ALA A 51 -0.66 -18.19 1.23
N MET A 52 -1.76 -17.46 1.41
CA MET A 52 -2.58 -16.96 0.29
C MET A 52 -1.83 -15.94 -0.58
N GLU A 53 -1.05 -15.06 0.02
CA GLU A 53 -0.18 -14.10 -0.69
C GLU A 53 0.83 -14.84 -1.57
N THR A 54 1.45 -15.91 -1.06
CA THR A 54 2.35 -16.78 -1.83
C THR A 54 1.61 -17.48 -2.98
N ILE A 55 0.45 -18.10 -2.71
CA ILE A 55 -0.33 -18.83 -3.72
C ILE A 55 -0.80 -17.90 -4.85
N THR A 56 -1.28 -16.71 -4.49
CA THR A 56 -1.77 -15.72 -5.47
C THR A 56 -0.63 -14.97 -6.16
N GLY A 57 0.58 -15.02 -5.61
CA GLY A 57 1.72 -14.21 -6.03
C GLY A 57 1.50 -12.71 -5.79
N ILE A 58 0.61 -12.36 -4.85
CA ILE A 58 0.31 -10.97 -4.50
C ILE A 58 1.15 -10.58 -3.29
N GLN A 59 1.91 -9.51 -3.41
CA GLN A 59 2.70 -9.01 -2.29
C GLN A 59 1.80 -8.41 -1.19
N PRO A 60 2.21 -8.48 0.10
CA PRO A 60 1.46 -7.88 1.19
C PRO A 60 1.11 -6.41 0.94
N MET A 61 -0.10 -6.03 1.36
CA MET A 61 -0.64 -4.70 1.09
C MET A 61 0.17 -3.59 1.78
N ALA A 62 0.76 -3.88 2.94
CA ALA A 62 1.62 -2.97 3.68
C ALA A 62 2.89 -2.64 2.89
N ASP A 63 3.64 -3.68 2.49
CA ASP A 63 4.86 -3.54 1.69
C ASP A 63 4.61 -2.79 0.37
N ARG A 64 3.46 -3.05 -0.27
CA ARG A 64 3.06 -2.35 -1.50
C ARG A 64 2.87 -0.86 -1.26
N ARG A 65 2.20 -0.49 -0.16
CA ARG A 65 2.01 0.91 0.25
C ARG A 65 3.36 1.55 0.53
N ASP A 66 4.19 0.92 1.37
CA ASP A 66 5.47 1.46 1.81
C ASP A 66 6.41 1.69 0.63
N ARG A 67 6.52 0.73 -0.28
CA ARG A 67 7.28 0.90 -1.53
C ARG A 67 6.82 2.13 -2.31
N LYS A 68 5.51 2.31 -2.49
CA LYS A 68 4.98 3.43 -3.27
C LYS A 68 5.14 4.77 -2.57
N VAL A 69 5.06 4.80 -1.24
CA VAL A 69 5.37 5.98 -0.44
C VAL A 69 6.83 6.38 -0.60
N LEU A 70 7.76 5.42 -0.55
CA LEU A 70 9.18 5.68 -0.78
C LEU A 70 9.43 6.22 -2.18
N VAL A 71 8.84 5.61 -3.21
CA VAL A 71 8.93 6.10 -4.59
C VAL A 71 8.37 7.52 -4.72
N LEU A 72 7.24 7.82 -4.08
CA LEU A 72 6.67 9.17 -4.07
C LEU A 72 7.60 10.16 -3.37
N ALA A 73 8.13 9.82 -2.20
CA ALA A 73 9.04 10.66 -1.44
C ALA A 73 10.30 11.00 -2.26
N GLU A 74 10.89 10.01 -2.92
CA GLU A 74 12.06 10.21 -3.79
C GLU A 74 11.73 11.08 -5.00
N LYS A 75 10.57 10.91 -5.63
CA LYS A 75 10.11 11.79 -6.71
C LYS A 75 9.97 13.23 -6.23
N LEU A 76 9.39 13.44 -5.05
CA LEU A 76 9.22 14.77 -4.48
C LEU A 76 10.56 15.43 -4.18
N LYS A 77 11.53 14.70 -3.60
CA LYS A 77 12.88 15.23 -3.34
C LYS A 77 13.64 15.67 -4.59
N ARG A 78 13.37 15.08 -5.76
CA ARG A 78 14.01 15.44 -7.03
C ARG A 78 13.39 16.66 -7.72
N LEU A 79 12.19 17.06 -7.31
CA LEU A 79 11.40 18.11 -7.95
C LEU A 79 11.31 19.34 -7.05
N ASN A 80 12.36 20.15 -7.04
CA ASN A 80 12.46 21.35 -6.20
C ASN A 80 11.37 22.40 -6.49
N SER A 81 10.81 22.42 -7.71
CA SER A 81 9.75 23.34 -8.13
C SER A 81 8.34 22.90 -7.70
N HIS A 82 8.17 21.66 -7.22
CA HIS A 82 6.86 21.13 -6.90
C HIS A 82 6.37 21.63 -5.52
N PRO A 83 5.10 22.02 -5.36
CA PRO A 83 4.59 22.57 -4.09
C PRO A 83 4.70 21.61 -2.89
N MET A 84 4.77 20.30 -3.14
CA MET A 84 5.01 19.30 -2.08
C MET A 84 6.50 19.12 -1.70
N TYR A 85 7.44 19.80 -2.38
CA TYR A 85 8.88 19.67 -2.11
C TYR A 85 9.24 20.11 -0.69
N GLU A 86 8.85 21.31 -0.29
CA GLU A 86 9.10 21.81 1.06
C GLU A 86 8.39 20.98 2.13
N ARG A 87 7.16 20.52 1.82
CA ARG A 87 6.42 19.60 2.71
C ARG A 87 7.13 18.26 2.87
N SER A 88 7.79 17.75 1.80
CA SER A 88 8.53 16.49 1.82
C SER A 88 9.69 16.50 2.80
N LYS A 89 10.36 17.65 2.99
CA LYS A 89 11.46 17.85 3.96
C LYS A 89 10.99 17.76 5.42
N GLY A 90 9.72 18.05 5.69
CA GLY A 90 9.10 18.04 7.03
C GLY A 90 8.45 16.71 7.45
N PHE A 91 8.38 15.70 6.58
CA PHE A 91 7.88 14.36 6.95
C PHE A 91 8.94 13.63 7.78
N GLY A 92 9.14 14.04 9.04
CA GLY A 92 10.22 13.49 9.84
C GLY A 92 10.15 13.60 11.35
N ARG A 93 9.19 14.30 11.98
CA ARG A 93 9.24 14.46 13.46
C ARG A 93 7.96 14.21 14.24
N SER A 94 6.77 14.34 13.65
CA SER A 94 5.53 14.35 14.44
C SER A 94 4.65 13.09 14.31
N ARG A 95 4.94 12.18 13.37
CA ARG A 95 4.06 11.02 13.08
C ARG A 95 4.79 9.67 12.99
N ILE A 96 6.11 9.65 13.22
CA ILE A 96 6.93 8.45 13.42
C ILE A 96 7.42 8.45 14.88
N GLN A 97 6.50 8.58 15.82
CA GLN A 97 6.70 8.00 17.15
C GLN A 97 5.55 7.03 17.33
N ARG A 98 5.85 5.76 17.09
CA ARG A 98 5.00 4.63 17.48
C ARG A 98 5.74 3.94 18.61
N THR A 99 5.39 4.33 19.83
CA THR A 99 5.43 3.50 21.03
C THR A 99 4.00 3.26 21.44
#